data_AF-A0A1M4N731-F1
#
_entry.id   AF-A0A1M4N731-F1
#
_cell.length_a   1.000
_cell.length_b   1.000
_cell.length_c   1.000
_cell.angle_alpha   90.00
_cell.angle_beta   90.00
_cell.angle_gamma   90.00
#
_symmetry.space_group_name_H-M   'P 1'
#
loop_
_entity.id
_entity.type
_entity.pdbx_description
1 polymer ?
#
loop_
_entity_poly.entity_id
_entity_poly.type
_entity_poly.pdbx_seq_one_letter_code
_entity_poly.pdbx_strand_id
1 'polypeptide(L)'
;MKKFKKAKKGFTLVELIVVIAILAILAIVLVPRISGYQEKARKSTYQQSAKTILDAVEAYNADKTDSDKIKGEDTVEEALKSINSEVSTPVIKESGDIYEKLKDTKVSQLDDMAAGKFKVKSDGTIEWDKTKSEGEGSGS
;
A
#
# COMPACT_ATOMS: atom_id res chain seq x y z
N MET A 1 -45.75 -56.43 29.49
CA MET A 1 -44.92 -55.55 28.63
C MET A 1 -44.19 -54.51 29.50
N LYS A 2 -42.87 -54.65 29.72
CA LYS A 2 -42.07 -53.63 30.44
C LYS A 2 -41.64 -52.54 29.45
N LYS A 3 -42.17 -51.33 29.60
CA LYS A 3 -41.73 -50.16 28.80
C LYS A 3 -40.48 -49.56 29.43
N PHE A 4 -39.35 -49.64 28.72
CA PHE A 4 -38.11 -48.96 29.12
C PHE A 4 -38.27 -47.44 28.94
N LYS A 5 -38.36 -46.69 30.04
CA LYS A 5 -38.27 -45.22 29.99
C LYS A 5 -36.84 -44.84 29.61
N LYS A 6 -36.64 -44.33 28.39
CA LYS A 6 -35.36 -43.72 28.00
C LYS A 6 -35.11 -42.51 28.90
N ALA A 7 -34.07 -42.56 29.73
CA ALA A 7 -33.63 -41.41 30.49
C ALA A 7 -33.20 -40.31 29.52
N LYS A 8 -33.86 -39.15 29.58
CA LYS A 8 -33.38 -37.96 28.87
C LYS A 8 -32.11 -37.49 29.58
N LYS A 9 -30.95 -37.65 28.94
CA LYS A 9 -29.70 -37.05 29.40
C LYS A 9 -29.83 -35.54 29.24
N GLY A 10 -30.04 -34.83 30.35
CA GLY A 10 -29.97 -33.38 30.41
C GLY A 10 -28.52 -32.93 30.42
N PHE A 11 -28.25 -31.78 29.82
CA PHE A 11 -26.94 -31.13 29.86
C PHE A 11 -26.62 -30.69 31.28
N THR A 12 -25.39 -30.89 31.74
CA THR A 12 -24.98 -30.48 33.10
C THR A 12 -24.61 -29.00 33.11
N LEU A 13 -24.84 -28.33 34.24
CA LEU A 13 -24.40 -26.93 34.41
C LEU A 13 -22.87 -26.79 34.27
N VAL A 14 -22.12 -27.83 34.66
CA VAL A 14 -20.67 -27.88 34.55
C VAL A 14 -20.22 -27.89 33.09
N GLU A 15 -20.87 -28.68 32.23
CA GLU A 15 -20.58 -28.69 30.79
C GLU A 15 -20.79 -27.30 30.17
N LEU A 16 -21.81 -26.56 30.62
CA LEU A 16 -22.06 -25.21 30.11
C LEU A 16 -20.99 -24.21 30.56
N ILE A 17 -20.56 -24.30 31.82
CA ILE A 17 -19.53 -23.42 32.41
C ILE A 17 -18.18 -23.61 31.71
N VAL A 18 -17.78 -24.85 31.42
CA VAL A 18 -16.51 -25.13 30.73
C VAL A 18 -16.54 -24.57 29.30
N VAL A 19 -17.66 -24.69 28.60
CA VAL A 19 -17.80 -24.17 27.23
C VAL A 19 -17.67 -22.65 27.19
N ILE A 20 -18.38 -21.93 28.06
CA ILE A 20 -18.26 -20.46 28.10
C ILE A 20 -16.87 -20.00 28.53
N ALA A 21 -16.18 -20.76 29.38
CA ALA A 21 -14.81 -20.46 29.79
C ALA A 21 -13.83 -20.56 28.61
N ILE A 22 -13.95 -21.61 27.79
CA ILE A 22 -13.13 -21.76 26.57
C ILE A 22 -13.48 -20.68 25.54
N LEU A 23 -14.78 -20.38 25.34
CA LEU A 23 -15.21 -19.30 24.43
C LEU A 23 -14.67 -17.92 24.86
N ALA A 24 -14.64 -17.63 26.16
CA ALA A 24 -14.07 -16.39 26.68
C ALA A 24 -12.56 -16.28 26.41
N ILE A 25 -11.81 -17.37 26.56
CA ILE A 25 -10.37 -17.41 26.23
C ILE A 25 -10.20 -17.18 24.72
N LEU A 26 -10.91 -17.93 23.88
CA LEU A 26 -10.81 -17.83 22.43
C LEU A 26 -11.14 -16.42 21.91
N ALA A 27 -12.13 -15.74 22.49
CA ALA A 27 -12.50 -14.38 22.10
C ALA A 27 -11.35 -13.36 22.29
N ILE A 28 -10.50 -13.55 23.30
CA ILE A 28 -9.35 -12.67 23.57
C ILE A 28 -8.23 -12.87 22.54
N VAL A 29 -7.97 -14.13 22.15
CA VAL A 29 -6.86 -14.48 21.24
C VAL A 29 -7.21 -14.18 19.77
N LEU A 30 -8.49 -14.04 19.43
CA LEU A 30 -8.97 -13.85 18.06
C LEU A 30 -8.76 -12.43 17.49
N VAL A 31 -8.09 -11.53 18.20
CA VAL A 31 -7.92 -10.12 17.79
C VAL A 31 -6.62 -9.84 17.02
N PRO A 32 -5.79 -10.79 16.50
CA PRO A 32 -4.43 -10.47 16.09
C PRO A 32 -4.42 -9.27 15.13
N ARG A 33 -3.86 -8.15 15.62
CA ARG A 33 -3.96 -6.87 14.95
C ARG A 33 -2.98 -6.86 13.79
N ILE A 34 -3.51 -6.96 12.58
CA ILE A 34 -2.81 -6.73 11.31
C ILE A 34 -2.47 -5.24 11.08
N SER A 35 -2.54 -4.40 12.13
CA SER A 35 -2.20 -2.98 12.06
C SER A 35 -0.70 -2.82 11.77
N GLY A 36 -0.37 -2.47 10.53
CA GLY A 36 1.00 -2.25 10.06
C GLY A 36 1.39 -3.10 8.85
N TYR A 37 0.80 -4.28 8.65
CA TYR A 37 1.05 -5.07 7.44
C TYR A 37 0.51 -4.39 6.19
N GLN A 38 -0.70 -3.81 6.28
CA GLN A 38 -1.31 -3.07 5.18
C GLN A 38 -0.52 -1.80 4.84
N GLU A 39 -0.04 -1.06 5.84
CA GLU A 39 0.78 0.14 5.63
C GLU A 39 2.11 -0.20 4.98
N LYS A 40 2.78 -1.27 5.45
CA LYS A 40 4.02 -1.77 4.85
C LYS A 40 3.80 -2.25 3.41
N ALA A 41 2.71 -2.97 3.14
CA ALA A 41 2.37 -3.42 1.79
C ALA A 41 2.13 -2.23 0.85
N ARG A 42 1.32 -1.24 1.27
CA ARG A 42 1.09 -0.01 0.50
C ARG A 42 2.38 0.76 0.25
N LYS A 43 3.22 0.91 1.28
CA LYS A 43 4.54 1.55 1.13
C LYS A 43 5.39 0.84 0.08
N SER A 44 5.48 -0.50 0.16
CA SER A 44 6.23 -1.29 -0.83
C SER A 44 5.69 -1.11 -2.25
N THR A 45 4.36 -1.06 -2.42
CA THR A 45 3.71 -0.84 -3.71
C THR A 45 4.04 0.54 -4.29
N TYR A 46 3.97 1.60 -3.47
CA TYR A 46 4.32 2.95 -3.92
C TYR A 46 5.80 3.08 -4.25
N GLN A 47 6.70 2.47 -3.47
CA GLN A 47 8.14 2.41 -3.80
C GLN A 47 8.40 1.76 -5.15
N GLN A 48 7.77 0.61 -5.40
CA GLN A 48 7.92 -0.10 -6.67
C GLN A 48 7.35 0.71 -7.84
N SER A 49 6.18 1.33 -7.65
CA SER A 49 5.54 2.16 -8.67
C SER A 49 6.39 3.38 -9.01
N ALA A 50 6.98 4.04 -8.00
CA ALA A 50 7.87 5.17 -8.21
C ALA A 50 9.10 4.80 -9.03
N LYS A 51 9.74 3.66 -8.74
CA LYS A 51 10.87 3.15 -9.54
C LYS A 51 10.46 2.89 -10.99
N THR A 52 9.33 2.22 -11.19
CA THR A 52 8.82 1.94 -12.54
C THR A 52 8.50 3.21 -13.33
N ILE A 53 7.97 4.26 -12.68
CA ILE A 53 7.77 5.56 -13.33
C ILE A 53 9.11 6.22 -13.65
N LEU A 54 10.07 6.21 -12.72
CA LEU A 54 11.38 6.80 -12.91
C LEU A 54 12.12 6.16 -14.09
N ASP A 55 12.17 4.82 -14.13
CA ASP A 55 12.78 4.07 -15.23
C ASP A 55 12.12 4.42 -16.59
N ALA A 56 10.79 4.61 -16.59
CA ALA A 56 10.06 4.99 -17.79
C ALA A 56 10.29 6.45 -18.21
N VAL A 57 10.42 7.36 -17.25
CA VAL A 57 10.79 8.76 -17.50
C VAL A 57 12.20 8.85 -18.07
N GLU A 58 13.16 8.11 -17.51
CA GLU A 58 14.53 8.05 -18.00
C GLU A 58 14.59 7.50 -19.43
N ALA A 59 13.88 6.39 -19.69
CA ALA A 59 13.77 5.80 -21.02
C ALA A 59 13.12 6.76 -22.03
N TYR A 60 12.04 7.42 -21.65
CA TYR A 60 11.37 8.42 -22.49
C TYR A 60 12.31 9.59 -22.79
N ASN A 61 12.97 10.14 -21.76
CA ASN A 61 13.85 11.30 -21.90
C ASN A 61 15.13 11.00 -22.71
N ALA A 62 15.56 9.73 -22.79
CA ALA A 62 16.74 9.33 -23.57
C ALA A 62 16.58 9.62 -25.07
N ASP A 63 15.35 9.56 -25.59
CA ASP A 63 15.04 9.76 -27.02
C ASP A 63 14.47 11.16 -27.32
N LYS A 64 14.42 12.06 -26.33
CA LYS A 64 13.76 13.37 -26.45
C LYS A 64 14.74 14.53 -26.42
N THR A 65 14.34 15.61 -27.10
CA THR A 65 15.04 16.90 -27.00
C THR A 65 14.70 17.58 -25.68
N ASP A 66 15.56 18.48 -25.18
CA ASP A 66 15.38 19.13 -23.87
C ASP A 66 14.03 19.86 -23.70
N SER A 67 13.41 20.26 -24.81
CA SER A 67 12.08 20.89 -24.83
C SER A 67 10.95 19.92 -24.52
N ASP A 68 11.12 18.64 -24.85
CA ASP A 68 10.08 17.60 -24.80
C ASP A 68 10.31 16.61 -23.64
N LYS A 69 11.41 16.78 -22.88
CA LYS A 69 11.72 15.96 -21.71
C LYS A 69 10.76 16.25 -20.58
N ILE A 70 10.39 15.19 -19.88
CA ILE A 70 9.72 15.25 -18.58
C ILE A 70 10.75 15.74 -17.56
N LYS A 71 10.40 16.79 -16.81
CA LYS A 71 11.26 17.44 -15.84
C LYS A 71 10.84 17.10 -14.41
N GLY A 72 11.70 17.43 -13.46
CA GLY A 72 11.46 17.13 -12.04
C GLY A 72 10.25 17.86 -11.44
N GLU A 73 9.88 19.01 -12.01
CA GLU A 73 8.71 19.79 -11.61
C GLU A 73 7.38 19.23 -12.11
N ASP A 74 7.40 18.42 -13.17
CA ASP A 74 6.19 17.82 -13.76
C ASP A 74 5.57 16.83 -12.78
N THR A 75 4.26 16.70 -12.86
CA THR A 75 3.50 15.73 -12.09
C THR A 75 3.60 14.33 -12.71
N VAL A 76 3.39 13.31 -11.88
CA VAL A 76 3.29 11.92 -12.36
C VAL A 76 2.18 11.75 -13.38
N GLU A 77 1.07 12.49 -13.26
CA GLU A 77 0.00 12.47 -14.26
C GLU A 77 0.46 12.94 -15.63
N GLU A 78 1.15 14.09 -15.68
CA GLU A 78 1.70 14.64 -16.93
C GLU A 78 2.74 13.70 -17.53
N ALA A 79 3.64 13.16 -16.70
CA ALA A 79 4.65 12.20 -17.12
C ALA A 79 4.02 10.93 -17.72
N LEU A 80 3.04 10.33 -17.03
CA LEU A 80 2.36 9.12 -17.48
C LEU A 80 1.59 9.34 -18.78
N LYS A 81 0.92 10.49 -18.95
CA LYS A 81 0.22 10.81 -20.21
C LYS A 81 1.18 10.90 -21.39
N SER A 82 2.31 11.58 -21.23
CA SER A 82 3.33 11.68 -22.27
C SER A 82 3.89 10.30 -22.64
N ILE A 83 4.27 9.50 -21.64
CA ILE A 83 4.83 8.17 -21.85
C ILE A 83 3.80 7.23 -22.48
N ASN A 84 2.60 7.10 -21.90
CA ASN A 84 1.57 6.17 -22.34
C ASN A 84 1.04 6.49 -23.75
N SER A 85 1.20 7.73 -24.23
CA SER A 85 0.83 8.11 -25.60
C SER A 85 1.77 7.52 -26.66
N GLU A 86 2.99 7.12 -26.27
CA GLU A 86 4.02 6.61 -27.19
C GLU A 86 4.26 5.09 -27.07
N VAL A 87 3.63 4.43 -26.09
CA VAL A 87 3.77 2.99 -25.86
C VAL A 87 2.45 2.24 -26.04
N SER A 88 2.50 1.03 -26.58
CA SER A 88 1.29 0.22 -26.80
C SER A 88 0.67 -0.34 -25.51
N THR A 89 1.44 -0.43 -24.43
CA THR A 89 0.97 -0.88 -23.12
C THR A 89 1.32 0.15 -22.06
N PRO A 90 0.36 0.61 -21.25
CA PRO A 90 0.61 1.65 -20.26
C PRO A 90 1.56 1.14 -19.18
N VAL A 91 2.55 1.97 -18.82
CA VAL A 91 3.56 1.67 -17.79
C VAL A 91 2.89 1.54 -16.42
N ILE A 92 2.04 2.51 -16.09
CA ILE A 92 1.08 2.45 -15.01
C ILE A 92 -0.28 2.84 -15.57
N LYS A 93 -1.34 2.12 -15.16
CA LYS A 93 -2.71 2.46 -15.53
C LYS A 93 -3.07 3.84 -15.00
N GLU A 94 -3.66 4.68 -15.85
CA GLU A 94 -4.24 5.98 -15.48
C GLU A 94 -5.58 5.82 -14.72
N SER A 95 -5.65 4.82 -13.83
CA SER A 95 -6.82 4.52 -13.02
C SER A 95 -6.43 3.64 -11.82
N GLY A 96 -7.21 3.76 -10.75
CA GLY A 96 -7.06 2.97 -9.53
C GLY A 96 -6.26 3.69 -8.44
N ASP A 97 -6.23 3.06 -7.26
CA ASP A 97 -5.75 3.69 -6.03
C ASP A 97 -4.31 4.20 -6.11
N ILE A 98 -3.43 3.50 -6.83
CA ILE A 98 -2.03 3.91 -6.99
C ILE A 98 -1.93 5.20 -7.80
N TYR A 99 -2.62 5.26 -8.95
CA TYR A 99 -2.65 6.43 -9.81
C TYR A 99 -3.20 7.65 -9.06
N GLU A 100 -4.36 7.50 -8.40
CA GLU A 100 -4.99 8.60 -7.67
C GLU A 100 -4.13 9.16 -6.53
N LYS A 101 -3.25 8.33 -5.95
CA LYS A 101 -2.37 8.74 -4.84
C LYS A 101 -1.03 9.30 -5.32
N LEU A 102 -0.61 8.98 -6.55
CA LEU A 102 0.65 9.42 -7.12
C LEU A 102 0.51 10.56 -8.12
N LYS A 103 -0.65 10.74 -8.76
CA LYS A 103 -0.86 11.67 -9.88
C LYS A 103 -0.33 13.08 -9.65
N ASP A 104 -0.51 13.64 -8.44
CA ASP A 104 -0.10 14.99 -8.06
C ASP A 104 1.34 15.05 -7.49
N THR A 105 2.01 13.91 -7.37
CA THR A 105 3.41 13.84 -6.91
C THR A 105 4.32 14.34 -8.02
N LYS A 106 5.35 15.12 -7.67
CA LYS A 106 6.34 15.57 -8.65
C LYS A 106 7.31 14.46 -9.00
N VAL A 107 7.78 14.44 -10.25
CA VAL A 107 8.78 13.46 -10.73
C VAL A 107 10.05 13.51 -9.88
N SER A 108 10.52 14.70 -9.47
CA SER A 108 11.67 14.87 -8.56
C SER A 108 11.50 14.19 -7.20
N GLN A 109 10.28 13.92 -6.76
CA GLN A 109 10.00 13.27 -5.48
C GLN A 109 9.98 11.74 -5.60
N LEU A 110 10.02 11.20 -6.83
CA LEU A 110 10.00 9.76 -7.06
C LEU A 110 11.28 9.07 -6.56
N ASP A 111 12.43 9.74 -6.63
CA ASP A 111 13.68 9.23 -6.04
C ASP A 111 13.57 9.06 -4.53
N ASP A 112 13.05 10.09 -3.85
CA ASP A 112 12.81 10.04 -2.42
C ASP A 112 11.75 8.99 -2.06
N MET A 113 10.75 8.80 -2.92
CA MET A 113 9.77 7.73 -2.77
C MET A 113 10.42 6.37 -2.92
N ALA A 114 11.21 6.14 -3.98
CA ALA A 114 11.93 4.89 -4.21
C ALA A 114 12.87 4.55 -3.04
N ALA A 115 13.53 5.56 -2.46
CA ALA A 115 14.36 5.46 -1.26
C ALA A 115 13.56 5.24 0.04
N GLY A 116 12.23 5.40 0.00
CA GLY A 116 11.34 5.16 1.13
C GLY A 116 11.27 6.31 2.14
N LYS A 117 11.63 7.54 1.74
CA LYS A 117 11.60 8.77 2.55
C LYS A 117 10.18 9.36 2.68
N PHE A 118 9.19 8.50 2.87
CA PHE A 118 7.80 8.87 3.06
C PHE A 118 7.10 7.90 4.02
N LYS A 119 5.96 8.35 4.54
CA LYS A 119 5.03 7.55 5.34
C LYS A 119 3.71 7.38 4.60
N VAL A 120 3.07 6.24 4.81
CA VAL A 120 1.72 5.98 4.31
C VAL A 120 0.79 6.05 5.51
N LYS A 121 -0.18 6.96 5.49
CA LYS A 121 -1.22 7.02 6.51
C LYS A 121 -2.21 5.87 6.35
N SER A 122 -3.02 5.60 7.38
CA SER A 122 -3.99 4.50 7.35
C SER A 122 -5.06 4.67 6.25
N ASP A 123 -5.33 5.90 5.81
CA ASP A 123 -6.19 6.23 4.66
C ASP A 123 -5.50 6.07 3.28
N GLY A 124 -4.24 5.66 3.26
CA GLY A 124 -3.44 5.43 2.06
C GLY A 124 -2.82 6.69 1.45
N THR A 125 -2.98 7.86 2.08
CA THR A 125 -2.31 9.10 1.67
C THR A 125 -0.82 9.07 2.00
N ILE A 126 -0.03 9.76 1.18
CA ILE A 126 1.42 9.85 1.31
C ILE A 126 1.75 11.11 2.12
N GLU A 127 2.55 10.93 3.16
CA GLU A 127 3.12 12.02 3.96
C GLU A 127 4.63 12.05 3.75
N TRP A 128 5.11 13.17 3.22
CA TRP A 128 6.53 13.41 2.97
C TRP A 128 7.25 13.73 4.26
N ASP A 129 8.29 12.95 4.56
CA ASP A 129 9.11 13.16 5.74
C ASP A 129 10.14 14.26 5.46
N LYS A 130 9.79 15.51 5.80
CA LYS A 130 10.67 16.68 5.63
C LYS A 130 12.04 16.53 6.33
N THR A 131 12.19 15.59 7.28
CA THR A 131 13.45 15.35 7.98
C THR A 131 14.41 14.42 7.22
N LYS A 132 13.94 13.77 6.14
CA LYS A 132 14.74 12.85 5.32
C LYS A 132 15.01 13.33 3.89
N SER A 133 14.38 14.43 3.45
CA SER A 133 14.60 15.05 2.14
C SER A 133 15.77 16.05 2.12
N GLU A 134 16.31 16.45 3.27
CA GLU A 134 17.39 17.47 3.38
C GLU A 134 18.78 16.85 3.60
N GLY A 135 19.04 15.66 3.06
CA GLY A 135 20.27 14.91 3.31
C GLY A 135 20.96 14.37 2.07
N GLU A 136 20.97 15.11 0.95
CA GLU A 136 21.85 14.87 -0.21
C GLU A 136 21.80 16.08 -1.16
N GLY A 137 22.16 17.24 -0.62
CA GLY A 137 22.33 18.49 -1.35
C GLY A 137 23.54 19.25 -0.82
N SER A 138 24.67 18.54 -0.67
CA SER A 138 25.95 19.12 -0.23
C SER A 138 26.98 18.97 -1.34
N GLY A 139 27.19 20.08 -2.05
CA GLY A 139 28.51 20.50 -2.53
C GLY A 139 29.14 19.73 -3.67
N SER A 140 29.03 20.27 -4.89
CA SER A 140 30.12 20.91 -5.64
C SER A 140 29.61 21.40 -6.98
#